data_AF-A0A146K6M0-F1
#
_entry.id   AF-A0A146K6M0-F1
#
_cell.length_a   1.000
_cell.length_b   1.000
_cell.length_c   1.000
_cell.angle_alpha   90.00
_cell.angle_beta   90.00
_cell.angle_gamma   90.00
#
_symmetry.space_group_name_H-M   'P 1'
#
loop_
_entity.id
_entity.type
_entity.pdbx_description
1 polymer ?
#
loop_
_entity_poly.entity_id
_entity_poly.type
_entity_poly.pdbx_seq_one_letter_code
_entity_poly.pdbx_strand_id
1 'polypeptide(L)'
;ICSNENVTQVAMQSCGHMLCATCALTLRCLQRNQRCPLCKEQTSCIIAPHDIHMQNFRQFESKYKVNLQYHHQLKASVHSSSAVFVEHLQNPPCPVCSLQCHNFDELKDHLEKKHKQQYCFTCLKFKPLFKQFQATYTHQQLSEHLQNHQRCKMCSAMLYDKDSLMEHLRSTHMKCELCAKLNVKDSYWIDGEDLMKHYREAHFVCGYAVCQ
;
A
#
# COMPACT_ATOMS: atom_id res chain seq x y z
N ILE A 1 -3.41 -0.22 18.69
CA ILE A 1 -3.80 -1.65 18.75
C ILE A 1 -5.19 -1.75 18.11
N CYS A 2 -5.48 -2.83 17.38
CA CYS A 2 -6.57 -2.99 16.41
C CYS A 2 -7.89 -2.28 16.78
N SER A 3 -8.43 -1.45 15.88
CA SER A 3 -9.74 -0.78 16.04
C SER A 3 -10.92 -1.61 15.50
N ASN A 4 -10.68 -2.88 15.12
CA ASN A 4 -11.71 -3.71 14.50
C ASN A 4 -12.42 -4.54 15.58
N GLU A 5 -13.70 -4.28 15.79
CA GLU A 5 -14.50 -4.88 16.88
C GLU A 5 -14.86 -6.35 16.60
N ASN A 6 -14.77 -6.82 15.35
CA ASN A 6 -15.12 -8.18 14.94
C ASN A 6 -13.91 -8.95 14.37
N VAL A 7 -13.05 -9.46 15.26
CA VAL A 7 -11.88 -10.25 14.87
C VAL A 7 -12.27 -11.71 14.65
N THR A 8 -12.42 -12.13 13.40
CA THR A 8 -12.70 -13.53 13.03
C THR A 8 -11.43 -14.39 12.94
N GLN A 9 -10.30 -13.76 12.63
CA GLN A 9 -9.02 -14.41 12.40
C GLN A 9 -7.94 -13.74 13.23
N VAL A 10 -7.13 -14.55 13.91
CA VAL A 10 -6.02 -14.09 14.74
C VAL A 10 -4.69 -14.54 14.16
N ALA A 11 -3.66 -13.81 14.53
CA ALA A 11 -2.27 -14.06 14.23
C ALA A 11 -1.53 -14.33 15.54
N MET A 12 -1.20 -15.59 15.79
CA MET A 12 -0.37 -15.97 16.90
C MET A 12 1.11 -15.83 16.52
N GLN A 13 1.89 -15.14 17.34
CA GLN A 13 3.32 -15.00 17.14
C GLN A 13 4.13 -15.99 17.97
N SER A 14 5.32 -16.33 17.51
CA SER A 14 6.23 -17.24 18.25
C SER A 14 6.67 -16.70 19.61
N CYS A 15 6.57 -15.39 19.85
CA CYS A 15 6.80 -14.77 21.16
C CYS A 15 5.59 -14.85 22.12
N GLY A 16 4.51 -15.52 21.71
CA GLY A 16 3.29 -15.70 22.51
C GLY A 16 2.26 -14.57 22.39
N HIS A 17 2.63 -13.41 21.83
CA HIS A 17 1.69 -12.33 21.60
C HIS A 17 0.71 -12.63 20.46
N MET A 18 -0.56 -12.27 20.64
CA MET A 18 -1.62 -12.42 19.64
C MET A 18 -2.07 -11.07 19.09
N LEU A 19 -2.37 -11.02 17.80
CA LEU A 19 -2.92 -9.86 17.10
C LEU A 19 -4.09 -10.28 16.21
N CYS A 20 -4.85 -9.29 15.73
CA CYS A 20 -5.75 -9.53 14.60
C CYS A 20 -4.94 -9.98 13.36
N ALA A 21 -5.44 -10.97 12.60
CA ALA A 21 -4.73 -11.49 11.43
C ALA A 21 -4.43 -10.40 10.40
N THR A 22 -5.41 -9.53 10.10
CA THR A 22 -5.24 -8.37 9.21
C THR A 22 -4.07 -7.49 9.65
N CYS A 23 -3.99 -7.18 10.94
CA CYS A 23 -2.98 -6.30 11.51
C CYS A 23 -1.58 -6.90 11.34
N ALA A 24 -1.44 -8.18 11.71
CA ALA A 24 -0.18 -8.89 11.59
C ALA A 24 0.26 -9.02 10.13
N LEU A 25 -0.67 -9.33 9.22
CA LEU A 25 -0.37 -9.45 7.79
C LEU A 25 -0.08 -8.09 7.14
N THR A 26 -0.71 -7.00 7.57
CA THR A 26 -0.35 -5.65 7.12
C THR A 26 1.10 -5.32 7.48
N LEU A 27 1.51 -5.56 8.73
CA LEU A 27 2.90 -5.36 9.16
C LEU A 27 3.86 -6.24 8.34
N ARG A 28 3.57 -7.53 8.21
CA ARG A 28 4.45 -8.51 7.57
C ARG A 28 4.57 -8.34 6.06
N CYS A 29 3.44 -8.15 5.38
CA CYS A 29 3.35 -8.18 3.93
C CYS A 29 3.54 -6.79 3.33
N LEU A 30 2.78 -5.81 3.83
CA LEU A 30 2.72 -4.47 3.23
C LEU A 30 3.85 -3.58 3.75
N GLN A 31 4.17 -3.68 5.04
CA GLN A 31 5.27 -2.91 5.65
C GLN A 31 6.60 -3.68 5.73
N ARG A 32 6.61 -4.95 5.27
CA ARG A 32 7.79 -5.83 5.26
C ARG A 32 8.45 -6.00 6.64
N ASN A 33 7.68 -5.88 7.71
CA ASN A 33 8.13 -5.96 9.10
C ASN A 33 7.58 -7.20 9.80
N GLN A 34 8.45 -8.15 10.13
CA GLN A 34 8.09 -9.40 10.83
C GLN A 34 8.32 -9.32 12.34
N ARG A 35 8.61 -8.13 12.87
CA ARG A 35 8.77 -7.94 14.32
C ARG A 35 7.41 -7.82 15.00
N CYS A 36 7.32 -8.36 16.20
CA CYS A 36 6.17 -8.17 17.06
C CYS A 36 5.95 -6.69 17.34
N PRO A 37 4.75 -6.11 17.14
CA PRO A 37 4.51 -4.71 17.48
C PRO A 37 4.55 -4.47 19.00
N LEU A 38 4.33 -5.52 19.82
CA LEU A 38 4.32 -5.45 21.28
C LEU A 38 5.73 -5.60 21.87
N CYS A 39 6.43 -6.72 21.62
CA CYS A 39 7.76 -6.96 22.19
C CYS A 39 8.95 -6.63 21.27
N LYS A 40 8.71 -6.26 20.00
CA LYS A 40 9.74 -5.95 18.98
C LYS A 40 10.64 -7.12 18.55
N GLU A 41 10.47 -8.32 19.08
CA GLU A 41 11.20 -9.51 18.65
C GLU A 41 10.82 -9.91 17.22
N GLN A 42 11.79 -10.45 16.48
CA GLN A 42 11.54 -11.10 15.19
C GLN A 42 10.76 -12.41 15.41
N THR A 43 9.59 -12.55 14.80
CA THR A 43 8.72 -13.71 15.07
C THR A 43 8.26 -14.42 13.81
N SER A 44 8.00 -15.73 13.91
CA SER A 44 7.11 -16.43 12.99
C SER A 44 5.66 -16.22 13.41
N CYS A 45 4.72 -16.46 12.50
CA CYS A 45 3.31 -16.24 12.76
C CYS A 45 2.45 -17.36 12.17
N ILE A 46 1.45 -17.78 12.95
CA ILE A 46 0.38 -18.68 12.52
C ILE A 46 -0.92 -17.87 12.45
N ILE A 47 -1.62 -17.96 11.32
CA ILE A 47 -2.97 -17.43 11.11
C ILE A 47 -3.98 -18.54 11.34
N ALA A 48 -4.94 -18.29 12.23
CA ALA A 48 -5.99 -19.24 12.57
C ALA A 48 -7.27 -18.50 13.01
N PRO A 49 -8.44 -19.16 13.01
CA PRO A 49 -9.68 -18.59 13.53
C PRO A 49 -9.57 -18.22 15.02
N HIS A 50 -10.24 -17.14 15.43
CA HIS A 50 -10.18 -16.62 16.80
C HIS A 50 -10.68 -17.61 17.87
N ASP A 51 -11.64 -18.46 17.51
CA ASP A 51 -12.30 -19.44 18.39
C ASP A 51 -11.44 -20.66 18.72
N ILE A 52 -10.38 -20.93 17.96
CA ILE A 52 -9.45 -22.00 18.31
C ILE A 52 -8.64 -21.54 19.54
N HIS A 53 -8.95 -22.11 20.71
CA HIS A 53 -8.23 -21.80 21.95
C HIS A 53 -6.72 -22.01 21.79
N MET A 54 -5.99 -20.91 21.93
CA MET A 54 -4.62 -20.75 21.51
C MET A 54 -3.75 -20.41 22.73
N GLN A 55 -3.31 -21.42 23.49
CA GLN A 55 -2.52 -21.18 24.71
C GLN A 55 -1.01 -21.12 24.46
N ASN A 56 -0.48 -21.76 23.41
CA ASN A 56 0.95 -21.76 23.11
C ASN A 56 1.25 -22.04 21.62
N PHE A 57 2.15 -21.25 21.03
CA PHE A 57 2.60 -21.38 19.64
C PHE A 57 3.14 -22.76 19.30
N ARG A 58 4.05 -23.30 20.12
CA ARG A 58 4.66 -24.61 19.84
C ARG A 58 3.65 -25.74 19.92
N GLN A 59 2.76 -25.70 20.91
CA GLN A 59 1.74 -26.73 21.08
C GLN A 59 0.73 -26.70 19.93
N PHE A 60 0.34 -25.50 19.48
CA PHE A 60 -0.53 -25.34 18.32
C PHE A 60 0.14 -25.90 17.07
N GLU A 61 1.37 -25.48 16.80
CA GLU A 61 2.15 -25.95 15.65
C GLU A 61 2.30 -27.47 15.62
N SER A 62 2.61 -28.09 16.76
CA SER A 62 2.72 -29.55 16.85
C SER A 62 1.39 -30.26 16.65
N LYS A 63 0.31 -29.74 17.24
CA LYS A 63 -1.02 -30.38 17.22
C LYS A 63 -1.67 -30.29 15.85
N TYR A 64 -1.52 -29.15 15.17
CA TYR A 64 -2.18 -28.86 13.90
C TYR A 64 -1.23 -28.88 12.71
N LYS A 65 -0.04 -29.49 12.84
CA LYS A 65 1.01 -29.53 11.81
C LYS A 65 0.49 -29.91 10.42
N VAL A 66 -0.41 -30.88 10.35
CA VAL A 66 -1.01 -31.36 9.08
C VAL A 66 -1.96 -30.37 8.42
N ASN A 67 -2.54 -29.46 9.21
CA ASN A 67 -3.48 -28.42 8.75
C ASN A 67 -2.79 -27.08 8.50
N LEU A 68 -1.48 -26.98 8.71
CA LEU A 68 -0.72 -25.75 8.56
C LEU A 68 0.03 -25.75 7.23
N GLN A 69 -0.24 -24.75 6.42
CA GLN A 69 0.48 -24.49 5.18
C GLN A 69 1.26 -23.18 5.30
N TYR A 70 2.54 -23.19 4.93
CA TYR A 70 3.34 -21.97 4.90
C TYR A 70 3.09 -21.18 3.61
N HIS A 71 2.66 -19.92 3.74
CA HIS A 71 2.46 -19.02 2.62
C HIS A 71 3.64 -18.06 2.49
N HIS A 72 4.48 -18.26 1.46
CA HIS A 72 5.68 -17.46 1.25
C HIS A 72 5.41 -15.96 1.08
N GLN A 73 4.33 -15.59 0.39
CA GLN A 73 3.95 -14.18 0.20
C GLN A 73 3.54 -13.52 1.53
N LEU A 74 2.88 -14.29 2.41
CA LEU A 74 2.41 -13.82 3.71
C LEU A 74 3.49 -13.87 4.79
N LYS A 75 4.55 -14.66 4.59
CA LYS A 75 5.58 -14.95 5.60
C LYS A 75 4.95 -15.43 6.92
N ALA A 76 3.94 -16.28 6.77
CA ALA A 76 3.13 -16.83 7.85
C ALA A 76 2.63 -18.23 7.47
N SER A 77 2.45 -19.07 8.49
CA SER A 77 1.74 -20.33 8.38
C SER A 77 0.25 -20.08 8.53
N VAL A 78 -0.57 -20.72 7.72
CA VAL A 78 -2.02 -20.53 7.70
C VAL A 78 -2.67 -21.87 7.99
N HIS A 79 -3.58 -21.88 8.95
CA HIS A 79 -4.40 -23.05 9.23
C HIS A 79 -5.44 -23.23 8.11
N SER A 80 -5.75 -24.47 7.75
CA SER A 80 -6.65 -24.80 6.64
C SER A 80 -8.03 -24.13 6.73
N SER A 81 -8.56 -23.95 7.94
CA SER A 81 -9.82 -23.22 8.17
C SER A 81 -9.76 -21.71 7.92
N SER A 82 -8.55 -21.15 7.76
CA SER A 82 -8.31 -19.74 7.41
C SER A 82 -7.99 -19.55 5.92
N ALA A 83 -8.05 -20.60 5.10
CA ALA A 83 -7.70 -20.53 3.68
C ALA A 83 -8.56 -19.51 2.92
N VAL A 84 -9.88 -19.50 3.15
CA VAL A 84 -10.83 -18.55 2.52
C VAL A 84 -10.50 -17.10 2.89
N PHE A 85 -10.12 -16.85 4.15
CA PHE A 85 -9.69 -15.52 4.58
C PHE A 85 -8.45 -15.05 3.79
N VAL A 86 -7.48 -15.94 3.57
CA VAL A 86 -6.28 -15.63 2.80
C VAL A 86 -6.58 -15.41 1.33
N GLU A 87 -7.49 -16.18 0.76
CA GLU A 87 -7.97 -15.99 -0.62
C GLU A 87 -8.60 -14.60 -0.80
N HIS A 88 -9.51 -14.21 0.10
CA HIS A 88 -10.16 -12.90 0.05
C HIS A 88 -9.21 -11.71 0.23
N LEU A 89 -8.07 -11.89 0.92
CA LEU A 89 -7.02 -10.85 0.98
C LEU A 89 -6.44 -10.55 -0.41
N GLN A 90 -6.34 -11.55 -1.28
CA GLN A 90 -5.76 -11.44 -2.62
C GLN A 90 -6.80 -11.04 -3.68
N ASN A 91 -7.96 -11.71 -3.63
CA ASN A 91 -9.09 -11.54 -4.53
C ASN A 91 -10.38 -11.38 -3.72
N PRO A 92 -10.68 -10.16 -3.24
CA PRO A 92 -11.85 -9.94 -2.40
C PRO A 92 -13.16 -10.09 -3.18
N PRO A 93 -14.24 -10.51 -2.52
CA PRO A 93 -15.58 -10.38 -3.10
C PRO A 93 -15.96 -8.90 -3.26
N CYS A 94 -16.98 -8.64 -4.06
CA CYS A 94 -17.51 -7.30 -4.25
C CYS A 94 -17.98 -6.69 -2.91
N PRO A 95 -17.48 -5.51 -2.51
CA PRO A 95 -17.86 -4.89 -1.24
C PRO A 95 -19.33 -4.44 -1.17
N VAL A 96 -20.03 -4.37 -2.31
CA VAL A 96 -21.43 -3.92 -2.38
C VAL A 96 -22.41 -5.09 -2.40
N CYS A 97 -22.15 -6.12 -3.20
CA CYS A 97 -23.07 -7.26 -3.37
C CYS A 97 -22.50 -8.62 -2.97
N SER A 98 -21.27 -8.67 -2.44
CA SER A 98 -20.57 -9.89 -2.03
C SER A 98 -20.33 -10.94 -3.15
N LEU A 99 -20.49 -10.55 -4.42
CA LEU A 99 -20.16 -11.42 -5.56
C LEU A 99 -18.65 -11.70 -5.61
N GLN A 100 -18.27 -12.97 -5.66
CA GLN A 100 -16.88 -13.39 -5.88
C GLN A 100 -16.58 -13.40 -7.39
N CYS A 101 -15.67 -12.52 -7.83
CA CYS A 101 -15.16 -12.51 -9.20
C CYS A 101 -13.95 -13.45 -9.34
N HIS A 102 -13.59 -13.86 -10.56
CA HIS A 102 -12.43 -14.75 -10.76
C HIS A 102 -11.12 -14.06 -10.43
N ASN A 103 -11.04 -12.75 -10.67
CA ASN A 103 -9.86 -11.94 -10.41
C ASN A 103 -10.26 -10.50 -10.08
N PHE A 104 -9.26 -9.73 -9.66
CA PHE A 104 -9.45 -8.35 -9.23
C PHE A 104 -9.77 -7.39 -10.38
N ASP A 105 -9.36 -7.69 -11.61
CA ASP A 105 -9.68 -6.84 -12.77
C ASP A 105 -11.16 -6.97 -13.14
N GLU A 106 -11.69 -8.19 -13.16
CA GLU A 106 -13.13 -8.44 -13.28
C GLU A 106 -13.92 -7.77 -12.16
N LEU A 107 -13.40 -7.74 -10.94
CA LEU A 107 -14.05 -7.04 -9.83
C LEU A 107 -14.13 -5.53 -10.08
N LYS A 108 -13.06 -4.90 -10.60
CA LYS A 108 -13.08 -3.46 -10.94
C LYS A 108 -14.14 -3.18 -12.01
N ASP A 109 -14.16 -3.99 -13.07
CA ASP A 109 -15.16 -3.91 -14.14
C ASP A 109 -16.59 -4.08 -13.61
N HIS A 110 -16.79 -5.05 -12.72
CA HIS A 110 -18.08 -5.32 -12.08
C HIS A 110 -18.54 -4.11 -11.25
N LEU A 111 -17.66 -3.55 -10.41
CA LEU A 111 -17.95 -2.37 -9.61
C LEU A 111 -18.35 -1.17 -10.48
N GLU A 112 -17.64 -0.95 -11.58
CA GLU A 112 -17.93 0.15 -12.48
C GLU A 112 -19.26 -0.05 -13.22
N LYS A 113 -19.50 -1.25 -13.77
CA LYS A 113 -20.69 -1.54 -14.59
C LYS A 113 -21.96 -1.67 -13.77
N LYS A 114 -21.92 -2.41 -12.66
CA LYS A 114 -23.10 -2.74 -11.83
C LYS A 114 -23.34 -1.77 -10.69
N HIS A 115 -22.28 -1.23 -10.09
CA HIS A 115 -22.41 -0.39 -8.90
C HIS A 115 -22.08 1.08 -9.14
N LYS A 116 -21.58 1.45 -10.33
CA LYS A 116 -21.12 2.82 -10.64
C LYS A 116 -20.10 3.31 -9.62
N GLN A 117 -19.29 2.37 -9.11
CA GLN A 117 -18.25 2.61 -8.12
C GLN A 117 -16.90 2.14 -8.65
N GLN A 118 -15.82 2.71 -8.12
CA GLN A 118 -14.46 2.38 -8.50
C GLN A 118 -13.48 2.62 -7.34
N TYR A 119 -12.34 1.94 -7.37
CA TYR A 119 -11.25 2.20 -6.44
C TYR A 119 -10.46 3.44 -6.88
N CYS A 120 -9.95 4.21 -5.93
CA CYS A 120 -8.94 5.22 -6.23
C CYS A 120 -7.61 4.54 -6.60
N PHE A 121 -7.12 4.76 -7.82
CA PHE A 121 -5.88 4.14 -8.31
C PHE A 121 -4.66 4.47 -7.43
N THR A 122 -4.55 5.72 -6.97
CA THR A 122 -3.45 6.17 -6.10
C THR A 122 -3.49 5.46 -4.75
N CYS A 123 -4.65 5.42 -4.10
CA CYS A 123 -4.82 4.69 -2.84
C CYS A 123 -4.57 3.19 -3.00
N LEU A 124 -5.09 2.59 -4.08
CA LEU A 124 -4.91 1.16 -4.35
C LEU A 124 -3.43 0.79 -4.51
N LYS A 125 -2.63 1.69 -5.10
CA LYS A 125 -1.20 1.47 -5.35
C LYS A 125 -0.32 1.73 -4.12
N PHE A 126 -0.60 2.80 -3.36
CA PHE A 126 0.35 3.31 -2.36
C PHE A 126 -0.13 3.13 -0.91
N LYS A 127 -1.43 3.04 -0.66
CA LYS A 127 -1.95 2.88 0.70
C LYS A 127 -1.68 1.44 1.18
N PRO A 128 -1.02 1.23 2.33
CA PRO A 128 -0.66 -0.11 2.82
C PRO A 128 -1.87 -0.82 3.47
N LEU A 129 -2.93 -1.02 2.67
CA LEU A 129 -4.13 -1.77 3.02
C LEU A 129 -4.38 -2.86 2.00
N PHE A 130 -4.89 -4.00 2.45
CA PHE A 130 -5.39 -5.03 1.54
C PHE A 130 -6.59 -4.50 0.76
N LYS A 131 -6.77 -5.03 -0.45
CA LYS A 131 -7.83 -4.61 -1.39
C LYS A 131 -9.22 -4.66 -0.75
N GLN A 132 -9.50 -5.67 0.07
CA GLN A 132 -10.77 -5.83 0.77
C GLN A 132 -11.10 -4.71 1.77
N PHE A 133 -10.10 -3.94 2.20
CA PHE A 133 -10.26 -2.80 3.12
C PHE A 133 -10.09 -1.44 2.43
N GLN A 134 -9.88 -1.43 1.12
CA GLN A 134 -9.88 -0.20 0.33
C GLN A 134 -11.32 0.22 0.07
N ALA A 135 -11.62 1.50 0.25
CA ALA A 135 -12.94 2.03 -0.06
C ALA A 135 -13.15 2.13 -1.58
N THR A 136 -14.39 1.92 -1.99
CA THR A 136 -14.88 2.20 -3.34
C THR A 136 -15.67 3.51 -3.34
N TYR A 137 -15.63 4.22 -4.45
CA TYR A 137 -16.19 5.56 -4.58
C TYR A 137 -17.07 5.64 -5.81
N THR A 138 -18.20 6.34 -5.71
CA THR A 138 -18.90 6.81 -6.90
C THR A 138 -18.06 7.85 -7.64
N HIS A 139 -18.42 8.19 -8.88
CA HIS A 139 -17.69 9.19 -9.65
C HIS A 139 -17.59 10.55 -8.93
N GLN A 140 -18.68 11.00 -8.29
CA GLN A 140 -18.69 12.25 -7.52
C GLN A 140 -17.79 12.16 -6.28
N GLN A 141 -17.93 11.09 -5.50
CA GLN A 141 -17.12 10.87 -4.30
C GLN A 141 -15.63 10.74 -4.64
N LEU A 142 -15.29 10.14 -5.78
CA LEU A 142 -13.91 10.01 -6.21
C LEU A 142 -13.31 11.39 -6.54
N SER A 143 -14.06 12.25 -7.24
CA SER A 143 -13.60 13.61 -7.54
C SER A 143 -13.23 14.39 -6.28
N GLU A 144 -14.10 14.33 -5.26
CA GLU A 144 -13.84 14.94 -3.95
C GLU A 144 -12.67 14.27 -3.23
N HIS A 145 -12.59 12.94 -3.25
CA HIS A 145 -11.50 12.19 -2.65
C HIS A 145 -10.14 12.56 -3.24
N LEU A 146 -10.05 12.73 -4.56
CA LEU A 146 -8.81 13.08 -5.28
C LEU A 146 -8.24 14.44 -4.86
N GLN A 147 -9.04 15.34 -4.28
CA GLN A 147 -8.54 16.62 -3.74
C GLN A 147 -7.60 16.43 -2.54
N ASN A 148 -7.66 15.27 -1.87
CA ASN A 148 -6.73 14.94 -0.79
C ASN A 148 -5.36 14.46 -1.29
N HIS A 149 -5.26 14.10 -2.57
CA HIS A 149 -4.02 13.67 -3.20
C HIS A 149 -3.22 14.85 -3.74
N GLN A 150 -1.91 14.68 -3.84
CA GLN A 150 -1.02 15.72 -4.33
C GLN A 150 -0.87 15.60 -5.85
N ARG A 151 -1.14 16.68 -6.58
CA ARG A 151 -0.95 16.72 -8.03
C ARG A 151 0.40 17.36 -8.38
N CYS A 152 1.20 16.67 -9.19
CA CYS A 152 2.42 17.25 -9.72
C CYS A 152 2.10 18.40 -10.70
N LYS A 153 2.69 19.58 -10.49
CA LYS A 153 2.46 20.74 -11.37
C LYS A 153 3.13 20.60 -12.74
N MET A 154 4.14 19.73 -12.86
CA MET A 154 4.93 19.55 -14.08
C MET A 154 4.28 18.54 -15.03
N CYS A 155 3.86 17.38 -14.52
CA CYS A 155 3.30 16.31 -15.34
C CYS A 155 1.84 15.93 -15.01
N SER A 156 1.19 16.62 -14.06
CA SER A 156 -0.17 16.32 -13.60
C SER A 156 -0.38 14.92 -12.99
N ALA A 157 0.69 14.16 -12.71
CA ALA A 157 0.60 12.90 -11.98
C ALA A 157 -0.07 13.11 -10.61
N MET A 158 -0.87 12.13 -10.18
CA MET A 158 -1.51 12.11 -8.87
C MET A 158 -0.69 11.24 -7.90
N LEU A 159 -0.25 11.84 -6.80
CA LEU A 159 0.61 11.27 -5.79
C LEU A 159 -0.16 11.11 -4.48
N TYR A 160 0.19 10.09 -3.69
CA TYR A 160 -0.56 9.73 -2.50
C TYR A 160 -0.56 10.84 -1.45
N ASP A 161 0.62 11.37 -1.13
CA ASP A 161 0.84 12.41 -0.14
C ASP A 161 1.99 13.36 -0.55
N LYS A 162 2.33 14.31 0.33
CA LYS A 162 3.39 15.30 0.09
C LYS A 162 4.77 14.67 -0.03
N ASP A 163 5.07 13.65 0.77
CA ASP A 163 6.37 12.98 0.74
C ASP A 163 6.55 12.24 -0.59
N SER A 164 5.51 11.55 -1.05
CA SER A 164 5.46 10.90 -2.37
C SER A 164 5.64 11.91 -3.51
N LEU A 165 5.07 13.11 -3.39
CA LEU A 165 5.28 14.18 -4.36
C LEU A 165 6.75 14.66 -4.36
N MET A 166 7.35 14.87 -3.20
CA MET A 166 8.74 15.31 -3.12
C MET A 166 9.71 14.27 -3.67
N GLU A 167 9.46 12.98 -3.41
CA GLU A 167 10.22 11.89 -4.01
C GLU A 167 10.06 11.87 -5.54
N HIS A 168 8.82 11.95 -6.03
CA HIS A 168 8.52 12.02 -7.46
C HIS A 168 9.23 13.19 -8.17
N LEU A 169 9.19 14.40 -7.60
CA LEU A 169 9.87 15.57 -8.16
C LEU A 169 11.39 15.33 -8.29
N ARG A 170 12.01 14.71 -7.29
CA ARG A 170 13.46 14.40 -7.30
C ARG A 170 13.84 13.30 -8.29
N SER A 171 12.97 12.30 -8.48
CA SER A 171 13.27 11.14 -9.32
C SER A 171 12.89 11.32 -10.79
N THR A 172 11.91 12.18 -11.07
CA THR A 172 11.27 12.28 -12.40
C THR A 172 11.51 13.60 -13.09
N HIS A 173 11.78 14.68 -12.34
CA HIS A 173 11.92 16.02 -12.89
C HIS A 173 13.31 16.59 -12.67
N MET A 174 13.70 17.51 -13.54
CA MET A 174 15.02 18.13 -13.51
C MET A 174 15.01 19.32 -12.55
N LYS A 175 16.02 19.42 -11.68
CA LYS A 175 16.12 20.49 -10.68
C LYS A 175 17.14 21.55 -11.11
N CYS A 176 16.80 22.83 -10.94
CA CYS A 176 17.76 23.92 -11.11
C CYS A 176 18.60 24.09 -9.84
N GLU A 177 19.88 23.75 -9.93
CA GLU A 177 20.79 23.86 -8.79
C GLU A 177 21.15 25.31 -8.43
N LEU A 178 21.04 26.24 -9.39
CA LEU A 178 21.26 27.67 -9.13
C LEU A 178 20.12 28.25 -8.30
N CYS A 179 18.86 28.01 -8.70
CA CYS A 179 17.68 28.37 -7.92
C CYS A 179 17.69 27.69 -6.54
N ALA A 180 18.10 26.42 -6.46
CA ALA A 180 18.19 25.70 -5.20
C ALA A 180 19.17 26.37 -4.22
N LYS A 181 20.33 26.84 -4.69
CA LYS A 181 21.30 27.61 -3.87
C LYS A 181 20.74 28.94 -3.39
N LEU A 182 19.82 29.54 -4.14
CA LEU A 182 19.08 30.74 -3.76
C LEU A 182 17.86 30.44 -2.85
N ASN A 183 17.75 29.23 -2.31
CA ASN A 183 16.64 28.76 -1.46
C ASN A 183 15.26 28.75 -2.14
N VAL A 184 15.20 28.67 -3.47
CA VAL A 184 13.94 28.47 -4.21
C VAL A 184 13.60 26.98 -4.23
N LYS A 185 12.66 26.56 -3.36
CA LYS A 185 12.35 25.15 -3.08
C LYS A 185 11.66 24.41 -4.24
N ASP A 186 10.85 25.10 -5.04
CA ASP A 186 10.02 24.51 -6.10
C ASP A 186 10.66 24.65 -7.49
N SER A 187 11.98 24.57 -7.56
CA SER A 187 12.76 24.74 -8.80
C SER A 187 12.90 23.41 -9.56
N TYR A 188 11.80 22.92 -10.13
CA TYR A 188 11.75 21.72 -10.97
C TYR A 188 11.15 22.00 -12.35
N TRP A 189 11.64 21.28 -13.36
CA TRP A 189 11.21 21.32 -14.76
C TRP A 189 10.92 19.92 -15.29
N ILE A 190 10.06 19.85 -16.31
CA ILE A 190 9.60 18.59 -16.89
C ILE A 190 10.80 17.76 -17.35
N ASP A 191 11.68 18.38 -18.14
CA ASP A 191 12.87 17.76 -18.70
C ASP A 191 14.07 18.72 -18.77
N GLY A 192 15.17 18.25 -19.38
CA GLY A 192 16.38 19.03 -19.56
C GLY A 192 16.24 20.19 -20.55
N GLU A 193 15.36 20.08 -21.55
CA GLU A 193 15.17 21.13 -22.54
C GLU A 193 14.49 22.34 -21.89
N ASP A 194 13.46 22.10 -21.09
CA ASP A 194 12.78 23.13 -20.32
C ASP A 194 13.69 23.76 -19.27
N LEU A 195 14.52 22.95 -18.60
CA LEU A 195 15.52 23.47 -17.68
C LEU A 195 16.56 24.35 -18.39
N MET A 196 16.99 23.99 -19.60
CA MET A 196 17.92 24.80 -20.39
C MET A 196 17.29 26.12 -20.87
N LYS A 197 16.00 26.12 -21.21
CA LYS A 197 15.24 27.36 -21.50
C LYS A 197 15.24 28.27 -20.28
N HIS A 198 14.91 27.72 -19.11
CA HIS A 198 14.98 28.46 -17.84
C HIS A 198 16.39 29.02 -17.56
N TYR A 199 17.43 28.21 -17.77
CA TYR A 199 18.79 28.69 -17.57
C TYR A 199 19.11 29.89 -18.47
N ARG A 200 18.69 29.90 -19.74
CA ARG A 200 18.93 31.05 -20.65
C ARG A 200 18.16 32.32 -20.27
N GLU A 201 16.98 32.18 -19.69
CA GLU A 201 16.09 33.30 -19.37
C GLU A 201 16.35 33.91 -17.99
N ALA A 202 16.61 33.06 -16.99
CA ALA A 202 16.68 33.45 -15.57
C ALA A 202 18.09 33.39 -15.00
N HIS A 203 19.03 32.74 -15.70
CA HIS A 203 20.41 32.61 -15.29
C HIS A 203 21.36 33.08 -16.40
N PHE A 204 22.59 33.46 -16.04
CA PHE A 204 23.59 33.82 -17.04
C PHE A 204 24.36 32.56 -17.44
N VAL A 205 24.04 31.98 -18.60
CA VAL A 205 24.71 30.77 -19.12
C VAL A 205 25.89 31.20 -19.99
N CYS A 206 27.05 30.56 -19.81
CA CYS A 206 28.21 30.81 -20.65
C CYS A 206 27.94 30.37 -22.10
N GLY A 207 28.02 31.29 -23.06
CA GLY A 207 27.74 31.03 -24.48
C GLY A 207 28.90 30.42 -25.28
N TYR A 208 29.99 30.01 -24.63
CA TYR A 208 31.15 29.42 -25.32
C TYR A 208 30.92 27.91 -25.56
N ALA A 209 31.15 27.47 -26.80
CA ALA A 209 30.97 26.07 -27.24
C ALA A 209 31.81 25.04 -26.45
N VAL A 210 32.83 25.48 -25.72
CA VAL A 210 33.70 24.62 -24.89
C VAL A 210 33.08 24.31 -23.52
N CYS A 211 32.03 25.05 -23.13
CA CYS A 211 31.35 24.95 -21.84
C CYS A 211 29.88 24.50 -21.97
N GLN A 212 29.43 24.18 -23.19
CA GLN A 212 28.09 23.65 -23.52
C GLN A 212 28.14 22.13 -23.67
#